data_AF-A0A7W6INX9-F1
#
_entry.id   AF-A0A7W6INX9-F1
#
_cell.length_a   1.000
_cell.length_b   1.000
_cell.length_c   1.000
_cell.angle_alpha   90.00
_cell.angle_beta   90.00
_cell.angle_gamma   90.00
#
_symmetry.space_group_name_H-M   'P 1'
#
loop_
_entity.id
_entity.type
_entity.pdbx_description
1 polymer ?
#
loop_
_entity_poly.entity_id
_entity_poly.type
_entity_poly.pdbx_seq_one_letter_code
_entity_poly.pdbx_strand_id
1 'polypeptide(L)'
;MTSPSGEVLVVQNCNALQRPFGVIEATAHRGTMMGNRGDLRGEDGSLRRQWQTKRWICCTLHSKKGTNVTFDRPGRYYPLFFTDEAVALSAGHRPCAQCRRHDYEQFRTAWAAAHHSAILPTAEEIDAKIHVARLERLGQFMEAASALPSGTFVSRMQFPQEPILIWQGRAMRWTFGGYGKTEPIPDDEVVIVLTPEPIVRVLSLGYPISCPSFLTNDLL
;
A
#
# COMPACT_ATOMS: atom_id res chain seq x y z
N MET A 1 2.90 23.67 -31.82
CA MET A 1 3.25 22.24 -31.93
C MET A 1 3.52 21.74 -30.53
N THR A 2 2.60 20.94 -30.00
CA THR A 2 2.37 20.68 -28.58
C THR A 2 3.08 19.43 -28.07
N SER A 3 3.72 19.60 -26.91
CA SER A 3 4.07 18.66 -25.85
C SER A 3 5.23 17.65 -26.02
N PRO A 4 6.19 17.59 -25.08
CA PRO A 4 7.25 16.60 -25.03
C PRO A 4 6.74 15.29 -24.40
N SER A 5 6.87 14.19 -25.13
CA SER A 5 6.65 12.84 -24.62
C SER A 5 7.73 12.49 -23.59
N GLY A 6 7.38 12.53 -22.30
CA GLY A 6 8.20 11.95 -21.24
C GLY A 6 8.25 10.42 -21.41
N GLU A 7 9.38 9.92 -21.88
CA GLU A 7 9.64 8.48 -22.00
C GLU A 7 9.55 7.81 -20.61
N VAL A 8 8.63 6.86 -20.49
CA VAL A 8 8.60 5.89 -19.40
C VAL A 8 9.57 4.77 -19.76
N LEU A 9 10.77 4.81 -19.20
CA LEU A 9 11.75 3.72 -19.34
C LEU A 9 12.20 3.23 -17.95
N VAL A 10 11.39 2.36 -17.35
CA VAL A 10 11.87 1.43 -16.32
C VAL A 10 12.48 0.23 -17.06
N VAL A 11 13.80 0.21 -17.20
CA VAL A 11 14.53 -0.86 -17.89
C VAL A 11 14.72 -2.05 -16.94
N GLN A 12 14.26 -3.21 -17.42
CA GLN A 12 14.54 -4.61 -17.01
C GLN A 12 13.71 -5.26 -15.86
N ASN A 13 12.64 -5.95 -16.28
CA ASN A 13 12.13 -7.26 -15.80
C ASN A 13 12.02 -7.58 -14.29
N CYS A 14 11.72 -6.63 -13.42
CA CYS A 14 11.48 -6.93 -11.99
C CYS A 14 10.10 -6.45 -11.52
N ASN A 15 9.10 -7.33 -11.64
CA ASN A 15 7.73 -7.11 -11.15
C ASN A 15 7.60 -7.69 -9.72
N ALA A 16 8.39 -7.18 -8.78
CA ALA A 16 8.25 -7.53 -7.37
C ALA A 16 7.07 -6.75 -6.79
N LEU A 17 5.85 -7.25 -7.02
CA LEU A 17 4.64 -6.65 -6.47
C LEU A 17 4.44 -7.13 -5.05
N GLN A 18 3.99 -6.19 -4.23
CA GLN A 18 3.63 -6.48 -2.86
C GLN A 18 2.13 -6.74 -2.74
N ARG A 19 1.78 -7.85 -2.10
CA ARG A 19 0.40 -8.19 -1.74
C ARG A 19 -0.07 -7.31 -0.58
N PRO A 20 -1.40 -7.18 -0.39
CA PRO A 20 -1.98 -6.51 0.79
C PRO A 20 -1.40 -7.01 2.13
N PHE A 21 -1.12 -8.31 2.25
CA PHE A 21 -0.48 -8.93 3.42
C PHE A 21 1.01 -8.58 3.61
N GLY A 22 1.58 -7.72 2.77
CA GLY A 22 2.98 -7.29 2.82
C GLY A 22 4.00 -8.30 2.29
N VAL A 23 3.55 -9.43 1.72
CA VAL A 23 4.38 -10.44 1.03
C VAL A 23 4.81 -9.91 -0.34
N ILE A 24 6.07 -10.17 -0.71
CA ILE A 24 6.66 -9.75 -1.98
C ILE A 24 6.67 -10.97 -2.91
N GLU A 25 6.09 -10.83 -4.10
CA GLU A 25 6.03 -11.90 -5.09
C GLU A 25 6.45 -11.38 -6.47
N ALA A 26 7.14 -12.24 -7.22
CA ALA A 26 7.44 -11.98 -8.63
C ALA A 26 6.19 -12.30 -9.47
N THR A 27 5.85 -11.42 -10.41
CA THR A 27 4.63 -11.55 -11.22
C THR A 27 4.83 -11.01 -12.64
N ALA A 28 3.89 -11.22 -13.57
CA ALA A 28 3.93 -10.58 -14.89
C ALA A 28 3.32 -9.16 -14.88
N HIS A 29 2.56 -8.82 -13.84
CA HIS A 29 1.84 -7.57 -13.72
C HIS A 29 2.75 -6.40 -13.31
N ARG A 30 2.42 -5.20 -13.80
CA ARG A 30 3.15 -3.96 -13.50
C ARG A 30 2.45 -3.19 -12.39
N GLY A 31 3.22 -2.59 -11.51
CA GLY A 31 2.70 -1.65 -10.52
C GLY A 31 2.52 -0.25 -11.08
N THR A 32 1.61 0.51 -10.48
CA THR A 32 1.37 1.93 -10.75
C THR A 32 2.09 2.84 -9.74
N MET A 33 2.60 2.27 -8.65
CA MET A 33 3.34 2.94 -7.60
C MET A 33 4.57 2.14 -7.17
N MET A 34 5.51 2.80 -6.51
CA MET A 34 6.77 2.21 -6.04
C MET A 34 6.85 2.25 -4.51
N GLY A 35 7.43 1.21 -3.90
CA GLY A 35 7.61 1.09 -2.47
C GLY A 35 9.07 1.14 -2.04
N ASN A 36 9.35 1.55 -0.81
CA ASN A 36 10.69 1.46 -0.24
C ASN A 36 10.70 0.73 1.09
N ARG A 37 11.55 -0.30 1.21
CA ARG A 37 11.87 -1.00 2.46
C ARG A 37 13.38 -1.11 2.72
N GLY A 38 14.18 -0.37 1.94
CA GLY A 38 15.64 -0.40 1.92
C GLY A 38 16.21 -1.56 1.10
N ASP A 39 17.44 -1.97 1.42
CA ASP A 39 18.09 -3.15 0.82
C ASP A 39 17.65 -4.45 1.50
N LEU A 40 16.89 -5.24 0.76
CA LEU A 40 16.34 -6.51 1.22
C LEU A 40 17.21 -7.72 0.87
N ARG A 41 18.24 -7.53 0.04
CA ARG A 41 19.05 -8.64 -0.48
C ARG A 41 20.19 -9.03 0.46
N GLY A 42 20.52 -10.31 0.45
CA GLY A 42 21.79 -10.84 0.94
C GLY A 42 22.92 -10.61 -0.08
N GLU A 43 24.13 -10.99 0.31
CA GLU A 43 25.31 -10.91 -0.58
C GLU A 43 25.16 -11.79 -1.83
N ASP A 44 24.40 -12.87 -1.72
CA ASP A 44 24.05 -13.80 -2.81
C ASP A 44 22.93 -13.28 -3.74
N GLY A 45 22.43 -12.06 -3.50
CA GLY A 45 21.34 -11.46 -4.28
C GLY A 45 19.94 -11.94 -3.94
N SER A 46 19.78 -12.93 -3.06
CA SER A 46 18.46 -13.43 -2.63
C SER A 46 17.80 -12.49 -1.61
N LEU A 47 16.47 -12.52 -1.52
CA LEU A 47 15.74 -11.78 -0.47
C LEU A 47 15.99 -12.43 0.89
N ARG A 48 16.74 -11.74 1.76
CA ARG A 48 17.10 -12.22 3.11
C ARG A 48 16.46 -11.41 4.24
N ARG A 49 15.94 -10.22 3.92
CA ARG A 49 15.28 -9.34 4.90
C ARG A 49 13.89 -9.00 4.43
N GLN A 50 13.00 -8.82 5.38
CA GLN A 50 11.66 -8.30 5.10
C GLN A 50 11.64 -6.75 5.10
N TRP A 51 12.57 -6.13 5.83
CA TRP A 51 12.87 -4.70 5.80
C TRP A 51 14.28 -4.39 6.29
N GLN A 52 14.79 -3.23 5.89
CA GLN A 52 16.00 -2.60 6.45
C GLN A 52 15.64 -1.36 7.30
N THR A 53 14.56 -0.67 6.97
CA THR A 53 14.16 0.58 7.63
C THR A 53 12.71 0.53 8.09
N LYS A 54 12.34 1.40 9.04
CA LYS A 54 10.93 1.62 9.44
C LYS A 54 10.16 2.47 8.44
N ARG A 55 10.88 3.25 7.62
CA ARG A 55 10.37 4.18 6.60
C ARG A 55 9.86 3.40 5.39
N TRP A 56 8.72 2.77 5.55
CA TRP A 56 8.00 2.16 4.43
C TRP A 56 7.11 3.20 3.79
N ILE A 57 7.52 3.63 2.61
CA ILE A 57 6.87 4.71 1.87
C ILE A 57 6.37 4.21 0.52
N CYS A 58 5.30 4.82 0.04
CA CYS A 58 4.75 4.68 -1.28
C CYS A 58 5.06 5.94 -2.10
N CYS A 59 5.69 5.76 -3.25
CA CYS A 59 6.18 6.78 -4.16
C CYS A 59 5.47 6.68 -5.52
N THR A 60 5.51 7.78 -6.27
CA THR A 60 5.23 7.77 -7.71
C THR A 60 6.27 6.96 -8.46
N LEU A 61 5.94 6.45 -9.65
CA LEU A 61 6.93 5.82 -10.55
C LEU A 61 7.95 6.82 -11.09
N HIS A 62 7.61 8.10 -11.12
CA HIS A 62 8.47 9.15 -11.63
C HIS A 62 9.30 9.78 -10.51
N SER A 63 10.61 9.85 -10.73
CA SER A 63 11.52 10.63 -9.88
C SER A 63 11.27 12.12 -10.09
N LYS A 64 11.03 12.88 -9.01
CA LYS A 64 10.97 14.35 -9.07
C LYS A 64 12.27 14.99 -9.57
N LYS A 65 13.40 14.29 -9.45
CA LYS A 65 14.72 14.77 -9.89
C LYS A 65 15.02 14.43 -11.36
N GLY A 66 14.12 13.71 -12.04
CA GLY A 66 14.34 13.24 -13.42
C GLY A 66 15.43 12.19 -13.56
N THR A 67 16.08 11.77 -12.46
CA THR A 67 17.12 10.75 -12.50
C THR A 67 16.52 9.36 -12.52
N ASN A 68 16.93 8.55 -13.49
CA ASN A 68 16.70 7.11 -13.49
C ASN A 68 17.30 6.52 -12.21
N VAL A 69 16.52 5.70 -11.52
CA VAL A 69 17.03 4.93 -10.38
C VAL A 69 17.46 3.58 -10.94
N THR A 70 18.76 3.29 -10.90
CA THR A 70 19.25 1.94 -11.21
C THR A 70 18.83 1.02 -10.08
N PHE A 71 17.87 0.15 -10.39
CA PHE A 71 17.45 -0.89 -9.47
C PHE A 71 18.34 -2.13 -9.62
N ASP A 72 18.25 -3.02 -8.63
CA ASP A 72 18.85 -4.36 -8.71
C ASP A 72 20.38 -4.45 -8.64
N ARG A 73 20.96 -3.85 -7.60
CA ARG A 73 22.33 -4.14 -7.17
C ARG A 73 22.33 -4.60 -5.71
N PRO A 74 23.05 -5.67 -5.33
CA PRO A 74 23.31 -5.99 -3.93
C PRO A 74 23.94 -4.77 -3.22
N GLY A 75 23.59 -4.53 -1.95
CA GLY A 75 24.05 -3.35 -1.21
C GLY A 75 23.31 -2.05 -1.59
N ARG A 76 22.18 -2.15 -2.29
CA ARG A 76 21.33 -1.03 -2.73
C ARG A 76 19.85 -1.36 -2.52
N TYR A 77 19.06 -0.29 -2.49
CA TYR A 77 17.60 -0.32 -2.48
C TYR A 77 17.00 -1.44 -3.37
N TYR A 78 16.09 -2.24 -2.78
CA TYR A 78 15.31 -3.24 -3.50
C TYR A 78 14.00 -2.60 -4.01
N PRO A 79 13.76 -2.57 -5.34
CA PRO A 79 12.52 -2.03 -5.88
C PRO A 79 11.33 -2.90 -5.50
N LEU A 80 10.27 -2.25 -5.03
CA LEU A 80 8.98 -2.88 -4.77
C LEU A 80 7.92 -2.05 -5.48
N PHE A 81 6.84 -2.71 -5.87
CA PHE A 81 5.77 -2.05 -6.61
C PHE A 81 4.41 -2.38 -6.01
N PHE A 82 3.44 -1.50 -6.26
CA PHE A 82 2.04 -1.69 -5.87
C PHE A 82 1.13 -1.48 -7.07
N THR A 83 0.03 -2.22 -7.12
CA THR A 83 -1.01 -1.99 -8.14
C THR A 83 -1.72 -0.66 -7.93
N ASP A 84 -1.76 -0.18 -6.67
CA ASP A 84 -2.40 1.07 -6.26
C ASP A 84 -2.04 1.45 -4.81
N GLU A 85 -2.60 2.57 -4.35
CA GLU A 85 -2.38 3.06 -3.00
C GLU A 85 -3.05 2.21 -1.91
N ALA A 86 -4.22 1.62 -2.15
CA ALA A 86 -4.89 0.79 -1.14
C ALA A 86 -4.01 -0.43 -0.80
N VAL A 87 -3.39 -1.06 -1.80
CA VAL A 87 -2.43 -2.14 -1.59
C VAL A 87 -1.21 -1.65 -0.83
N ALA A 88 -0.69 -0.47 -1.18
CA ALA A 88 0.46 0.11 -0.49
C ALA A 88 0.15 0.35 1.00
N LEU A 89 -0.99 0.98 1.31
CA LEU A 89 -1.46 1.25 2.67
C LEU A 89 -1.70 -0.05 3.44
N SER A 90 -2.32 -1.06 2.83
CA SER A 90 -2.53 -2.36 3.46
C SER A 90 -1.21 -3.07 3.77
N ALA A 91 -0.22 -2.98 2.88
CA ALA A 91 1.13 -3.45 3.16
C ALA A 91 1.88 -2.58 4.18
N GLY A 92 1.24 -1.53 4.70
CA GLY A 92 1.74 -0.63 5.72
C GLY A 92 2.52 0.57 5.18
N HIS A 93 2.56 0.84 3.88
CA HIS A 93 3.33 1.96 3.32
C HIS A 93 2.53 3.27 3.35
N ARG A 94 3.04 4.31 4.02
CA ARG A 94 2.44 5.65 3.97
C ARG A 94 2.88 6.41 2.70
N PRO A 95 2.17 7.48 2.29
CA PRO A 95 2.63 8.33 1.19
C PRO A 95 4.02 8.94 1.47
N CYS A 96 4.86 8.96 0.42
CA CYS A 96 6.19 9.55 0.48
C CYS A 96 6.11 11.08 0.57
N ALA A 97 6.73 11.64 1.61
CA ALA A 97 6.81 13.08 1.81
C ALA A 97 7.49 13.84 0.65
N GLN A 98 8.37 13.18 -0.13
CA GLN A 98 9.03 13.84 -1.26
C GLN A 98 8.18 13.76 -2.53
N CYS A 99 7.91 12.55 -3.01
CA CYS A 99 7.27 12.33 -4.31
C CYS A 99 5.76 12.58 -4.26
N ARG A 100 5.11 12.21 -3.16
CA ARG A 100 3.67 12.31 -2.94
C ARG A 100 3.35 13.33 -1.84
N ARG A 101 3.99 14.51 -1.91
CA ARG A 101 3.90 15.54 -0.85
C ARG A 101 2.46 15.90 -0.50
N HIS A 102 1.61 16.15 -1.49
CA HIS A 102 0.22 16.52 -1.27
C HIS A 102 -0.53 15.43 -0.48
N ASP A 103 -0.47 14.18 -0.95
CA ASP A 103 -1.05 13.01 -0.28
C ASP A 103 -0.48 12.81 1.12
N TYR A 104 0.84 13.01 1.29
CA TYR A 104 1.49 12.90 2.59
C TYR A 104 0.97 13.94 3.60
N GLU A 105 0.76 15.19 3.20
CA GLU A 105 0.18 16.20 4.10
C GLU A 105 -1.27 15.86 4.47
N GLN A 106 -2.09 15.40 3.50
CA GLN A 106 -3.46 14.94 3.77
C GLN A 106 -3.46 13.75 4.75
N PHE A 107 -2.58 12.78 4.51
CA PHE A 107 -2.39 11.61 5.39
C PHE A 107 -1.97 12.04 6.79
N ARG A 108 -1.07 13.01 6.91
CA ARG A 108 -0.59 13.52 8.20
C ARG A 108 -1.68 14.24 8.99
N THR A 109 -2.50 15.03 8.32
CA THR A 109 -3.65 15.72 8.92
C THR A 109 -4.68 14.72 9.42
N ALA A 110 -5.08 13.77 8.57
CA ALA A 110 -6.02 12.72 8.96
C ALA A 110 -5.44 11.83 10.08
N TRP A 111 -4.13 11.56 10.07
CA TRP A 111 -3.43 10.85 11.14
C TRP A 111 -3.50 11.61 12.47
N ALA A 112 -3.21 12.91 12.48
CA ALA A 112 -3.27 13.71 13.70
C ALA A 112 -4.67 13.64 14.35
N ALA A 113 -5.72 13.80 13.53
CA ALA A 113 -7.09 13.68 14.01
C ALA A 113 -7.44 12.26 14.48
N ALA A 114 -7.05 11.22 13.72
CA ALA A 114 -7.34 9.81 14.03
C ALA A 114 -6.65 9.31 15.30
N HIS A 115 -5.53 9.92 15.67
CA HIS A 115 -4.72 9.57 16.84
C HIS A 115 -4.78 10.64 17.94
N HIS A 116 -5.76 11.54 17.89
CA HIS A 116 -6.01 12.61 18.86
C HIS A 116 -4.78 13.45 19.21
N SER A 117 -3.94 13.73 18.21
CA SER A 117 -2.77 14.57 18.35
C SER A 117 -3.10 16.03 18.06
N ALA A 118 -2.81 16.92 19.01
CA ALA A 118 -2.97 18.36 18.84
C ALA A 118 -1.95 18.98 17.86
N ILE A 119 -0.83 18.29 17.62
CA ILE A 119 0.25 18.72 16.72
C ILE A 119 0.34 17.73 15.56
N LEU A 120 0.68 18.20 14.37
CA LEU A 120 0.96 17.30 13.24
C LEU A 120 2.18 16.42 13.56
N PRO A 121 2.05 15.09 13.49
CA PRO A 121 3.15 14.19 13.78
C PRO A 121 4.23 14.29 12.70
N THR A 122 5.45 13.99 13.11
CA THR A 122 6.59 13.79 12.20
C THR A 122 6.44 12.49 11.41
N ALA A 123 7.21 12.39 10.32
CA ALA A 123 7.25 11.19 9.51
C ALA A 123 7.74 9.97 10.31
N GLU A 124 8.66 10.19 11.25
CA GLU A 124 9.28 9.15 12.07
C GLU A 124 8.33 8.61 13.14
N GLU A 125 7.51 9.46 13.74
CA GLU A 125 6.46 9.04 14.69
C GLU A 125 5.39 8.19 14.00
N ILE A 126 4.97 8.58 12.79
CA ILE A 126 4.08 7.77 11.97
C ILE A 126 4.74 6.43 11.63
N ASP A 127 5.98 6.47 11.11
CA ASP A 127 6.72 5.26 10.74
C ASP A 127 6.88 4.30 11.92
N ALA A 128 7.15 4.82 13.12
CA ALA A 128 7.28 4.02 14.34
C ALA A 128 5.97 3.32 14.72
N LYS A 129 4.84 4.04 14.72
CA LYS A 129 3.53 3.46 15.03
C LYS A 129 3.10 2.42 14.01
N ILE A 130 3.21 2.71 12.70
CA ILE A 130 2.86 1.72 11.68
C ILE A 130 3.83 0.52 11.74
N HIS A 131 5.11 0.74 12.04
CA HIS A 131 6.08 -0.34 12.16
C HIS A 131 5.70 -1.34 13.26
N VAL A 132 5.27 -0.88 14.43
CA VAL A 132 4.75 -1.75 15.51
C VAL A 132 3.58 -2.59 14.99
N ALA A 133 2.57 -1.95 14.37
CA ALA A 133 1.40 -2.65 13.83
C ALA A 133 1.76 -3.71 12.75
N ARG A 134 2.80 -3.46 11.94
CA ARG A 134 3.32 -4.44 10.96
C ARG A 134 4.02 -5.62 11.63
N LEU A 135 4.85 -5.35 12.64
CA LEU A 135 5.70 -6.35 13.31
C LEU A 135 4.92 -7.27 14.22
N GLU A 136 3.88 -6.74 14.86
CA GLU A 136 3.04 -7.55 15.72
C GLU A 136 2.50 -8.73 14.92
N ARG A 137 2.36 -8.61 13.57
CA ARG A 137 1.97 -9.66 12.58
C ARG A 137 0.70 -10.45 12.91
N LEU A 138 0.16 -10.18 14.09
CA LEU A 138 -1.15 -10.26 14.70
C LEU A 138 -1.95 -8.97 14.42
N GLY A 139 -1.41 -8.03 13.63
CA GLY A 139 -2.09 -6.81 13.15
C GLY A 139 -3.34 -7.08 12.32
N GLN A 140 -3.71 -8.35 12.17
CA GLN A 140 -5.05 -8.80 11.85
C GLN A 140 -5.92 -8.74 13.11
N PHE A 141 -6.39 -7.54 13.42
CA PHE A 141 -7.56 -7.44 14.28
C PHE A 141 -8.80 -7.89 13.48
N MET A 142 -9.80 -8.36 14.21
CA MET A 142 -11.06 -8.79 13.64
C MET A 142 -12.09 -7.70 13.86
N GLU A 143 -12.93 -7.46 12.87
CA GLU A 143 -13.95 -6.42 12.95
C GLU A 143 -15.14 -6.80 12.06
N ALA A 144 -16.33 -6.28 12.37
CA ALA A 144 -17.49 -6.41 11.51
C ALA A 144 -17.26 -5.68 10.19
N ALA A 145 -17.61 -6.31 9.06
CA ALA A 145 -17.40 -5.73 7.74
C ALA A 145 -18.00 -4.32 7.58
N SER A 146 -19.19 -4.11 8.17
CA SER A 146 -19.90 -2.82 8.15
C SER A 146 -19.19 -1.69 8.91
N ALA A 147 -18.30 -2.00 9.85
CA ALA A 147 -17.56 -0.99 10.62
C ALA A 147 -16.30 -0.49 9.88
N LEU A 148 -15.94 -1.10 8.75
CA LEU A 148 -14.69 -0.82 8.06
C LEU A 148 -14.83 0.28 7.00
N PRO A 149 -13.93 1.28 6.99
CA PRO A 149 -13.97 2.35 6.01
C PRO A 149 -13.53 1.86 4.62
N SER A 150 -13.98 2.57 3.59
CA SER A 150 -13.49 2.39 2.22
C SER A 150 -11.97 2.50 2.16
N GLY A 151 -11.32 1.58 1.45
CA GLY A 151 -9.86 1.47 1.38
C GLY A 151 -9.25 0.37 2.27
N THR A 152 -10.07 -0.27 3.09
CA THR A 152 -9.61 -1.32 4.01
C THR A 152 -9.53 -2.66 3.28
N PHE A 153 -8.37 -3.31 3.37
CA PHE A 153 -8.21 -4.68 2.93
C PHE A 153 -8.55 -5.63 4.06
N VAL A 154 -9.27 -6.69 3.73
CA VAL A 154 -9.72 -7.75 4.64
C VAL A 154 -9.53 -9.13 3.99
N SER A 155 -9.70 -10.18 4.77
CA SER A 155 -9.93 -11.54 4.28
C SER A 155 -11.02 -12.20 5.11
N ARG A 156 -11.77 -13.12 4.49
CA ARG A 156 -12.78 -13.92 5.22
C ARG A 156 -12.06 -15.00 6.01
N MET A 157 -12.61 -15.39 7.16
CA MET A 157 -12.01 -16.44 8.00
C MET A 157 -11.84 -17.78 7.26
N GLN A 158 -12.77 -18.11 6.35
CA GLN A 158 -12.71 -19.34 5.55
C GLN A 158 -11.65 -19.26 4.43
N PHE A 159 -11.29 -18.05 4.00
CA PHE A 159 -10.35 -17.78 2.91
C PHE A 159 -9.29 -16.73 3.32
N PRO A 160 -8.44 -17.03 4.32
CA PRO A 160 -7.53 -16.04 4.92
C PRO A 160 -6.41 -15.57 3.98
N GLN A 161 -6.25 -16.21 2.81
CA GLN A 161 -5.26 -15.86 1.79
C GLN A 161 -5.84 -15.03 0.64
N GLU A 162 -7.16 -14.79 0.64
CA GLU A 162 -7.86 -14.04 -0.39
C GLU A 162 -8.11 -12.61 0.08
N PRO A 163 -7.32 -11.63 -0.38
CA PRO A 163 -7.51 -10.25 0.00
C PRO A 163 -8.72 -9.66 -0.74
N ILE A 164 -9.58 -9.01 0.03
CA ILE A 164 -10.76 -8.32 -0.44
C ILE A 164 -10.64 -6.87 -0.02
N LEU A 165 -10.86 -5.94 -0.96
CA LEU A 165 -10.94 -4.52 -0.68
C LEU A 165 -12.39 -4.15 -0.36
N ILE A 166 -12.61 -3.51 0.78
CA ILE A 166 -13.83 -2.78 1.08
C ILE A 166 -13.73 -1.41 0.39
N TRP A 167 -14.64 -1.13 -0.53
CA TRP A 167 -14.64 0.10 -1.31
C TRP A 167 -16.05 0.62 -1.52
N GLN A 168 -16.36 1.80 -0.99
CA GLN A 168 -17.66 2.47 -1.16
C GLN A 168 -18.86 1.53 -0.90
N GLY A 169 -18.80 0.74 0.18
CA GLY A 169 -19.84 -0.22 0.56
C GLY A 169 -19.86 -1.52 -0.25
N ARG A 170 -18.83 -1.79 -1.06
CA ARG A 170 -18.70 -3.02 -1.86
C ARG A 170 -17.45 -3.80 -1.48
N ALA A 171 -17.55 -5.12 -1.55
CA ALA A 171 -16.42 -6.04 -1.45
C ALA A 171 -15.87 -6.33 -2.85
N MET A 172 -14.54 -6.23 -3.03
CA MET A 172 -13.88 -6.49 -4.31
C MET A 172 -12.67 -7.39 -4.12
N ARG A 173 -12.66 -8.56 -4.77
CA ARG A 173 -11.54 -9.50 -4.69
C ARG A 173 -10.34 -8.89 -5.41
N TRP A 174 -9.20 -8.88 -4.75
CA TRP A 174 -7.96 -8.38 -5.34
C TRP A 174 -7.14 -9.50 -5.97
N THR A 175 -6.53 -9.19 -7.11
CA THR A 175 -5.47 -9.95 -7.75
C THR A 175 -4.40 -8.99 -8.25
N PHE A 176 -3.25 -9.51 -8.66
CA PHE A 176 -2.26 -8.69 -9.37
C PHE A 176 -2.79 -8.07 -10.67
N GLY A 177 -3.82 -8.70 -11.29
CA GLY A 177 -4.49 -8.18 -12.48
C GLY A 177 -5.51 -7.08 -12.19
N GLY A 178 -5.77 -6.74 -10.92
CA GLY A 178 -6.75 -5.75 -10.51
C GLY A 178 -7.87 -6.34 -9.66
N TYR A 179 -8.95 -5.58 -9.55
CA TYR A 179 -10.10 -5.88 -8.70
C TYR A 179 -11.21 -6.57 -9.50
N GLY A 180 -11.76 -7.64 -8.94
CA GLY A 180 -12.88 -8.39 -9.50
C GLY A 180 -14.05 -8.48 -8.53
N LYS A 181 -15.17 -8.98 -9.05
CA LYS A 181 -16.35 -9.32 -8.24
C LYS A 181 -16.01 -10.44 -7.24
N THR A 182 -16.65 -10.38 -6.09
CA THR A 182 -16.70 -11.42 -5.06
C THR A 182 -18.13 -11.53 -4.56
N GLU A 183 -18.44 -12.62 -3.87
CA GLU A 183 -19.67 -12.68 -3.08
C GLU A 183 -19.72 -11.49 -2.10
N PRO A 184 -20.89 -10.87 -1.89
CA PRO A 184 -21.07 -9.86 -0.87
C PRO A 184 -20.63 -10.39 0.49
N ILE A 185 -19.97 -9.54 1.27
CA ILE A 185 -19.69 -9.82 2.67
C ILE A 185 -20.89 -9.28 3.47
N PRO A 186 -21.60 -10.11 4.25
CA PRO A 186 -22.64 -9.66 5.17
C PRO A 186 -22.11 -8.60 6.14
N ASP A 187 -22.93 -7.61 6.46
CA ASP A 187 -22.55 -6.45 7.28
C ASP A 187 -22.02 -6.84 8.68
N ASP A 188 -22.57 -7.90 9.25
CA ASP A 188 -22.23 -8.46 10.56
C ASP A 188 -21.16 -9.57 10.49
N GLU A 189 -20.71 -9.95 9.29
CA GLU A 189 -19.63 -10.92 9.15
C GLU A 189 -18.34 -10.33 9.73
N VAL A 190 -17.79 -11.05 10.70
CA VAL A 190 -16.50 -10.72 11.30
C VAL A 190 -15.39 -11.16 10.34
N VAL A 191 -14.58 -10.20 9.90
CA VAL A 191 -13.50 -10.42 8.93
C VAL A 191 -12.14 -10.16 9.56
N ILE A 192 -11.11 -10.73 8.95
CA ILE A 192 -9.72 -10.53 9.34
C ILE A 192 -9.21 -9.28 8.61
N VAL A 193 -8.89 -8.21 9.33
CA VAL A 193 -8.44 -6.95 8.72
C VAL A 193 -6.96 -7.02 8.36
N LEU A 194 -6.61 -6.77 7.10
CA LEU A 194 -5.24 -6.83 6.61
C LEU A 194 -4.54 -5.48 6.68
N THR A 195 -5.30 -4.40 6.52
CA THR A 195 -4.77 -3.04 6.67
C THR A 195 -4.41 -2.78 8.14
N PRO A 196 -3.19 -2.29 8.45
CA PRO A 196 -2.80 -1.98 9.82
C PRO A 196 -3.80 -1.06 10.52
N GLU A 197 -4.18 -1.39 11.74
CA GLU A 197 -5.17 -0.64 12.53
C GLU A 197 -4.92 0.88 12.56
N PRO A 198 -3.68 1.38 12.75
CA PRO A 198 -3.44 2.82 12.76
C PRO A 198 -3.80 3.51 11.45
N ILE A 199 -3.70 2.77 10.33
CA ILE A 199 -4.07 3.24 8.99
C ILE A 199 -5.58 3.15 8.81
N VAL A 200 -6.25 2.10 9.30
CA VAL A 200 -7.72 2.00 9.26
C VAL A 200 -8.35 3.22 9.94
N ARG A 201 -7.84 3.65 11.10
CA ARG A 201 -8.31 4.89 11.76
C ARG A 201 -8.16 6.13 10.88
N VAL A 202 -7.06 6.24 10.13
CA VAL A 202 -6.85 7.34 9.18
C VAL A 202 -7.86 7.31 8.04
N LEU A 203 -8.18 6.13 7.52
CA LEU A 203 -9.20 5.94 6.50
C LEU A 203 -10.60 6.30 7.00
N SER A 204 -10.93 5.97 8.26
CA SER A 204 -12.20 6.36 8.88
C SER A 204 -12.39 7.86 8.99
N LEU A 205 -11.31 8.66 8.97
CA LEU A 205 -11.38 10.12 8.95
C LEU A 205 -11.35 10.71 7.52
N GLY A 206 -11.54 9.89 6.50
CA GLY A 206 -11.75 10.34 5.12
C GLY A 206 -10.47 10.67 4.38
N TYR A 207 -9.32 10.07 4.74
CA TYR A 207 -8.12 10.18 3.90
C TYR A 207 -8.42 9.69 2.47
N PRO A 208 -8.27 10.55 1.44
CA PRO A 208 -8.64 10.20 0.08
C PRO A 208 -7.57 9.29 -0.54
N ILE A 209 -7.92 8.02 -0.71
CA ILE A 209 -7.06 7.07 -1.43
C ILE A 209 -7.13 7.38 -2.93
N SER A 210 -5.97 7.46 -3.56
CA SER A 210 -5.81 7.45 -5.01
C SER A 210 -6.28 6.09 -5.54
N CYS A 211 -7.53 6.06 -5.98
CA CYS A 211 -8.17 4.89 -6.57
C CYS A 211 -7.51 4.54 -7.91
N PRO A 212 -7.16 3.27 -8.16
CA PRO A 212 -6.67 2.86 -9.48
C PRO A 212 -7.79 2.90 -10.53
N SER A 213 -7.41 3.30 -11.73
CA SER A 213 -8.28 3.45 -12.92
C SER A 213 -9.00 2.19 -13.39
N PHE A 214 -8.79 1.03 -12.77
CA PHE A 214 -9.47 -0.23 -13.14
C PHE A 214 -10.89 -0.34 -12.56
N LEU A 215 -11.26 0.54 -11.62
CA LEU A 215 -12.61 0.59 -11.06
C LEU A 215 -13.58 1.45 -11.87
N THR A 216 -13.10 2.15 -12.91
CA THR A 216 -13.92 3.16 -13.60
C THR A 216 -14.76 2.63 -14.77
N ASN A 217 -14.54 1.39 -15.27
CA ASN A 217 -15.17 0.97 -16.53
C ASN A 217 -16.14 -0.23 -16.49
N ASP A 218 -16.19 -1.07 -15.45
CA ASP A 218 -17.06 -2.26 -15.45
C ASP A 218 -17.91 -2.47 -14.18
N LEU A 219 -17.96 -1.46 -13.29
CA LEU A 219 -18.66 -1.56 -11.99
C LEU A 219 -19.60 -0.37 -11.69
N LEU A 220 -19.84 0.52 -12.66
CA LEU A 220 -20.98 1.46 -12.66
C LEU A 220 -22.10 0.87 -13.52
#